data_AF-A0A2K3KSG0-F1
#
_entry.id   AF-A0A2K3KSG0-F1
#
_cell.length_a   1.000
_cell.length_b   1.000
_cell.length_c   1.000
_cell.angle_alpha   90.00
_cell.angle_beta   90.00
_cell.angle_gamma   90.00
#
_symmetry.space_group_name_H-M   'P 1'
#
loop_
_entity.id
_entity.type
_entity.pdbx_description
1 polymer ?
#
loop_
_entity_poly.entity_id
_entity_poly.type
_entity_poly.pdbx_seq_one_letter_code
_entity_poly.pdbx_strand_id
1 'polypeptide(L)' 'GKFAANWEGPFRVQEAFEGGAYRLETMEGRALPRTWNIANLKFYYS' A
#
# COMPACT_ATOMS: atom_id res chain seq x y z
N GLY A 1 -26.12 -3.60 -3.25
CA GLY A 1 -24.99 -4.36 -2.66
C GLY A 1 -23.71 -3.62 -2.98
N LYS A 2 -22.91 -3.26 -1.98
CA LYS A 2 -21.78 -2.33 -2.16
C LYS A 2 -20.46 -3.09 -1.94
N PHE A 3 -19.96 -3.75 -2.98
CA PHE A 3 -18.57 -4.20 -3.05
C PHE A 3 -17.68 -3.05 -3.52
N ALA A 4 -17.72 -1.92 -2.81
CA ALA A 4 -16.71 -0.89 -3.04
C ALA A 4 -15.43 -1.38 -2.37
N ALA A 5 -14.35 -1.49 -3.13
CA ALA A 5 -13.03 -1.75 -2.56
C ALA A 5 -12.72 -0.66 -1.52
N ASN A 6 -12.48 -1.06 -0.28
CA ASN A 6 -12.15 -0.17 0.84
C ASN A 6 -10.68 0.26 0.74
N TRP A 7 -10.32 0.97 -0.33
CA TRP A 7 -8.98 1.54 -0.48
C TRP A 7 -8.74 2.52 0.66
N GLU A 8 -7.80 2.16 1.54
CA GLU A 8 -7.31 3.07 2.56
C GLU A 8 -6.33 4.06 1.93
N GLY A 9 -6.18 5.23 2.55
CA GLY A 9 -5.60 6.46 1.98
C GLY A 9 -4.20 6.37 1.35
N PRO A 10 -3.60 7.50 0.97
CA PRO A 10 -2.28 7.49 0.34
C PRO A 10 -1.23 6.96 1.31
N PHE A 11 -0.45 5.98 0.84
CA PHE A 11 0.71 5.43 1.53
C PHE A 11 1.96 5.65 0.68
N ARG A 12 3.13 5.62 1.32
CA ARG A 12 4.42 5.62 0.63
C ARG A 12 5.04 4.24 0.69
N VAL A 13 5.82 3.90 -0.32
CA VAL A 13 6.62 2.68 -0.31
C VAL A 13 7.84 2.91 0.56
N GLN A 14 7.93 2.17 1.65
CA GLN A 14 9.10 2.17 2.52
C GLN A 14 10.17 1.21 2.00
N GLU A 15 9.77 0.01 1.59
CA GLU A 15 10.67 -1.03 1.12
C GLU A 15 10.00 -1.84 0.01
N ALA A 16 10.76 -2.17 -1.04
CA ALA A 16 10.32 -3.03 -2.13
C ALA A 16 11.06 -4.36 -2.05
N PHE A 17 10.31 -5.46 -2.02
CA PHE A 17 10.83 -6.81 -2.01
C PHE A 17 10.73 -7.44 -3.41
N GLU A 18 11.60 -8.43 -3.64
CA GLU A 18 11.53 -9.25 -4.85
C GLU A 18 10.18 -9.99 -4.94
N GLY A 19 9.65 -10.16 -6.15
CA GLY A 19 8.34 -10.78 -6.36
C GLY A 19 7.13 -9.84 -6.17
N GLY A 20 7.35 -8.54 -6.08
CA GLY A 20 6.28 -7.53 -6.09
C GLY A 20 5.57 -7.36 -4.76
N ALA A 21 6.27 -7.59 -3.65
CA ALA A 21 5.78 -7.27 -2.31
C ALA A 21 6.40 -5.95 -1.83
N TYR A 22 5.65 -5.15 -1.07
CA TYR A 22 6.04 -3.81 -0.64
C TYR A 22 5.70 -3.60 0.83
N ARG A 23 6.64 -3.10 1.61
CA ARG A 23 6.32 -2.51 2.92
C ARG A 23 5.90 -1.07 2.67
N LEU A 24 4.74 -0.72 3.21
CA LEU A 24 4.20 0.62 3.11
C LEU A 24 4.45 1.38 4.42
N GLU A 25 4.47 2.70 4.32
CA GLU A 25 4.42 3.59 5.47
C GLU A 25 3.29 4.63 5.30
N THR A 26 2.76 5.09 6.43
CA THR A 26 1.81 6.20 6.44
C THR A 26 2.51 7.49 6.05
N MET A 27 1.73 8.51 5.67
CA MET A 27 2.27 9.85 5.37
C MET A 27 2.96 10.51 6.58
N GLU A 28 2.73 9.99 7.78
CA GLU A 28 3.40 10.39 9.03
C GLU A 28 4.74 9.63 9.27
N GLY A 29 5.17 8.77 8.33
CA GLY A 29 6.42 8.01 8.42
C GLY A 29 6.34 6.76 9.32
N ARG A 30 5.13 6.28 9.64
CA ARG A 30 4.95 5.04 10.40
C ARG A 30 4.87 3.84 9.46
N ALA A 31 5.79 2.89 9.61
CA ALA A 31 5.75 1.64 8.88
C ALA A 31 4.49 0.83 9.20
N LEU A 32 3.83 0.32 8.17
CA LEU A 32 2.76 -0.66 8.34
C LEU A 32 3.39 -2.02 8.69
N PRO A 33 2.84 -2.76 9.67
CA PRO A 33 3.40 -4.04 10.10
C PRO A 33 3.27 -5.14 9.04
N ARG A 34 2.41 -4.94 8.02
CA ARG A 34 2.18 -5.89 6.93
C ARG A 34 2.91 -5.49 5.65
N THR A 35 3.41 -6.49 4.95
CA THR A 35 3.86 -6.38 3.56
C THR A 35 2.68 -6.61 2.62
N TRP A 36 2.62 -5.83 1.55
CA TRP A 36 1.55 -5.84 0.58
C TRP A 36 2.02 -6.28 -0.79
N ASN A 37 1.30 -7.19 -1.43
CA ASN A 37 1.56 -7.51 -2.83
C ASN A 37 1.04 -6.40 -3.76
N ILE A 38 1.73 -6.16 -4.88
CA ILE A 38 1.36 -5.18 -5.90
C ILE A 38 -0.08 -5.33 -6.39
N ALA A 39 -0.62 -6.55 -6.43
CA ALA A 39 -2.00 -6.82 -6.81
C ALA A 39 -3.04 -6.19 -5.85
N ASN A 40 -2.63 -5.88 -4.62
CA ASN A 40 -3.45 -5.21 -3.60
C ASN A 40 -3.16 -3.71 -3.50
N LEU A 41 -2.33 -3.16 -4.39
CA LEU A 41 -1.94 -1.75 -4.38
C LEU A 41 -2.42 -1.07 -5.65
N LYS A 42 -2.71 0.22 -5.54
CA LYS A 42 -3.00 1.08 -6.68
C LYS A 42 -2.11 2.30 -6.62
N PHE A 43 -1.38 2.56 -7.70
CA PHE A 43 -0.56 3.77 -7.81
C PHE A 43 -1.47 5.00 -7.75
N TYR A 44 -1.10 5.92 -6.87
CA TYR A 44 -1.74 7.22 -6.75
C TYR A 44 -0.95 8.22 -7.58
N TYR A 45 -1.56 8.73 -8.64
CA TYR A 45 -1.02 9.80 -9.48
C TYR A 45 -1.82 11.06 -9.15
N SER A 46 -1.19 12.00 -8.44
CA SER A 46 -1.74 13.34 -8.18
C SER A 46 -1.09 14.37 -9.08
#